data_AF-X1KYS9-F1
#
_entry.id   AF-X1KYS9-F1
#
_cell.length_a   1.000
_cell.length_b   1.000
_cell.length_c   1.000
_cell.angle_alpha   90.00
_cell.angle_beta   90.00
_cell.angle_gamma   90.00
#
_symmetry.space_group_name_H-M   'P 1'
#
loop_
_entity.id
_entity.type
_entity.pdbx_description
1 polymer ?
#
loop_
_entity_poly.entity_id
_entity_poly.type
_entity_poly.pdbx_seq_one_letter_code
_entity_poly.pdbx_strand_id
1 'polypeptide(L)'
;RKLERRQLIDTYKTFGCEATNPTFRYTLLDGVKDDHLVSPIIVDARTDITTELLSEMGYSVLIENEEGEEEEKTYFQKDFERKFYSEKTNRTLCQTFLENALKDPLTSEIGKSIIFCVSQNHASKITQILNKLAHRMYQGKYNSDFAVQVTSSIEGAQQMAINFSNNNLNGHTTFKEGYDSSKTRVCVTVGMMTTGYDCEDILNLCLMRPIFSRN
;
A
#
# COMPACT_ATOMS: atom_id res chain seq x y z
N ARG A 1 -4.98 -38.84 -4.73
CA ARG A 1 -6.28 -38.15 -4.87
C ARG A 1 -6.35 -36.83 -4.05
N LYS A 2 -5.37 -35.92 -4.21
CA LYS A 2 -5.36 -34.57 -3.60
C LYS A 2 -4.96 -33.47 -4.59
N LEU A 3 -4.84 -33.82 -5.88
CA LEU A 3 -4.50 -32.89 -6.96
C LEU A 3 -5.75 -32.25 -7.62
N GLU A 4 -6.95 -32.78 -7.39
CA GLU A 4 -8.20 -32.33 -8.04
C GLU A 4 -8.92 -31.20 -7.29
N ARG A 5 -8.45 -30.77 -6.11
CA ARG A 5 -9.12 -29.72 -5.32
C ARG A 5 -8.55 -28.31 -5.53
N ARG A 6 -7.58 -28.15 -6.44
CA ARG A 6 -6.89 -26.89 -6.70
C ARG A 6 -7.04 -26.39 -8.13
N GLN A 7 -8.08 -26.84 -8.83
CA GLN A 7 -8.59 -26.06 -9.94
C GLN A 7 -9.50 -25.00 -9.33
N LEU A 8 -9.12 -23.74 -9.49
CA LEU A 8 -10.07 -22.63 -9.56
C LEU A 8 -11.31 -23.18 -10.29
N ILE A 9 -12.46 -23.18 -9.63
CA ILE A 9 -13.71 -23.31 -10.36
C ILE A 9 -13.72 -22.07 -11.23
N ASP A 10 -13.31 -22.25 -12.48
CA ASP A 10 -13.20 -21.21 -13.47
C ASP A 10 -14.54 -20.48 -13.51
N THR A 11 -14.51 -19.17 -13.28
CA THR A 11 -15.71 -18.32 -13.32
C THR A 11 -16.47 -18.53 -14.64
N TYR A 12 -15.75 -18.79 -15.74
CA TYR A 12 -16.35 -19.13 -17.02
C TYR A 12 -17.18 -20.41 -16.96
N LYS A 13 -16.70 -21.46 -16.29
CA LYS A 13 -17.47 -22.70 -16.07
C LYS A 13 -18.66 -22.49 -15.14
N THR A 14 -18.52 -21.68 -14.10
CA THR A 14 -19.62 -21.37 -13.17
C THR A 14 -20.77 -20.63 -13.86
N PHE A 15 -20.45 -19.73 -14.79
CA PHE A 15 -21.45 -18.94 -15.52
C PHE A 15 -21.80 -19.51 -16.91
N GLY A 16 -21.45 -20.77 -17.19
CA GLY A 16 -21.85 -21.47 -18.42
C GLY A 16 -21.17 -20.97 -19.70
N CYS A 17 -20.05 -20.25 -19.60
CA CYS A 17 -19.24 -19.82 -20.72
C CYS A 17 -18.27 -20.96 -21.11
N GLU A 18 -18.76 -21.95 -21.86
CA GLU A 18 -17.94 -23.11 -22.29
C GLU A 18 -16.70 -22.73 -23.11
N ALA A 19 -16.70 -21.55 -23.73
CA ALA A 19 -15.64 -21.07 -24.61
C ALA A 19 -14.66 -20.05 -23.96
N THR A 20 -14.66 -19.89 -22.63
CA THR A 20 -13.80 -18.90 -21.91
C THR A 20 -13.94 -17.45 -22.40
N ASN A 21 -15.02 -17.13 -23.12
CA ASN A 21 -15.24 -15.80 -23.69
C ASN A 21 -16.52 -15.19 -23.09
N PRO A 22 -16.43 -14.07 -22.36
CA PRO A 22 -17.60 -13.42 -21.78
C PRO A 22 -18.45 -12.73 -22.86
N THR A 23 -19.76 -12.61 -22.64
CA THR A 23 -20.69 -11.93 -23.55
C THR A 23 -20.32 -10.47 -23.81
N PHE A 24 -19.73 -9.82 -22.80
CA PHE A 24 -19.20 -8.46 -22.90
C PHE A 24 -17.97 -8.35 -22.00
N ARG A 25 -16.94 -7.65 -22.49
CA ARG A 25 -15.70 -7.38 -21.75
C ARG A 25 -15.34 -5.92 -21.97
N TYR A 26 -15.33 -5.16 -20.88
CA TYR A 26 -14.80 -3.81 -20.86
C TYR A 26 -13.52 -3.82 -20.01
N THR A 27 -12.37 -3.60 -20.65
CA THR A 27 -11.09 -3.72 -19.95
C THR A 27 -10.67 -2.41 -19.32
N LEU A 28 -9.73 -2.48 -18.37
CA LEU A 28 -9.11 -1.28 -17.79
C LEU A 28 -8.47 -0.39 -18.87
N LEU A 29 -7.89 -1.00 -19.91
CA LEU A 29 -7.30 -0.27 -21.03
C LEU A 29 -8.35 0.48 -21.86
N ASP A 30 -9.54 -0.10 -22.05
CA ASP A 30 -10.64 0.56 -22.73
C ASP A 30 -11.19 1.71 -21.87
N GLY A 31 -11.33 1.48 -20.57
CA GLY A 31 -11.68 2.52 -19.59
C GLY A 31 -10.76 3.74 -19.60
N VAL A 32 -9.44 3.53 -19.76
CA VAL A 32 -8.48 4.62 -19.86
C VAL A 32 -8.57 5.34 -21.22
N LYS A 33 -8.83 4.61 -22.32
CA LYS A 33 -8.97 5.21 -23.65
C LYS A 33 -10.22 6.08 -23.78
N ASP A 34 -11.31 5.66 -23.15
CA ASP A 34 -12.61 6.34 -23.18
C ASP A 34 -12.70 7.47 -22.13
N ASP A 35 -11.57 7.83 -21.49
CA ASP A 35 -11.46 8.88 -20.45
C ASP A 35 -12.38 8.64 -19.24
N HIS A 36 -12.71 7.37 -18.99
CA HIS A 36 -13.51 6.94 -17.84
C HIS A 36 -12.65 6.53 -16.64
N LEU A 37 -11.35 6.24 -16.86
CA LEU A 37 -10.39 5.86 -15.83
C LEU A 37 -9.09 6.65 -15.96
N VAL A 38 -8.54 7.08 -14.82
CA VAL A 38 -7.22 7.71 -14.76
C VAL A 38 -6.13 6.65 -14.90
N SER A 39 -5.15 6.90 -15.77
CA SER A 39 -3.98 6.03 -15.91
C SER A 39 -3.05 6.14 -14.70
N PRO A 40 -2.68 5.04 -14.04
CA PRO A 40 -1.82 5.09 -12.86
C PRO A 40 -0.36 5.39 -13.24
N ILE A 41 0.29 6.27 -12.48
CA ILE A 41 1.74 6.47 -12.56
C ILE A 41 2.40 5.47 -11.60
N ILE A 42 3.19 4.55 -12.15
CA ILE A 42 3.91 3.56 -11.34
C ILE A 42 5.28 4.13 -10.98
N VAL A 43 5.48 4.47 -9.71
CA VAL A 43 6.79 4.80 -9.15
C VAL A 43 7.32 3.58 -8.45
N ASP A 44 8.32 2.95 -9.06
CA ASP A 44 8.98 1.80 -8.45
C ASP A 44 10.07 2.28 -7.50
N ALA A 45 9.69 2.43 -6.23
CA ALA A 45 10.59 2.78 -5.14
C ALA A 45 11.45 1.58 -4.74
N ARG A 46 12.30 1.09 -5.65
CA ARG A 46 13.27 0.04 -5.35
C ARG A 46 14.43 0.64 -4.55
N THR A 47 14.43 0.42 -3.26
CA THR A 47 15.67 0.37 -2.47
C THR A 47 16.47 -0.88 -2.85
N ASP A 48 17.80 -0.88 -2.70
CA ASP A 48 18.64 -2.08 -2.91
C ASP A 48 18.08 -3.28 -2.13
N ILE A 49 17.57 -3.01 -0.92
CA ILE A 49 16.88 -3.98 -0.06
C ILE A 49 15.64 -4.55 -0.75
N THR A 50 14.77 -3.74 -1.36
CA THR A 50 13.57 -4.23 -2.06
C THR A 50 13.86 -4.94 -3.38
N THR A 51 14.94 -4.58 -4.09
CA THR A 51 15.39 -5.31 -5.29
C THR A 51 15.88 -6.71 -4.91
N GLU A 52 16.65 -6.83 -3.82
CA GLU A 52 17.06 -8.12 -3.26
C GLU A 52 15.86 -8.94 -2.72
N LEU A 53 14.80 -8.28 -2.23
CA LEU A 53 13.60 -8.94 -1.69
C LEU A 53 12.63 -9.46 -2.77
N LEU A 54 12.71 -8.95 -4.00
CA LEU A 54 11.79 -9.28 -5.11
C LEU A 54 12.38 -10.24 -6.15
N SER A 55 13.64 -10.69 -6.00
CA SER A 55 14.17 -11.75 -6.85
C SER A 55 13.35 -13.03 -6.64
N GLU A 56 12.66 -13.48 -7.68
CA GLU A 56 11.65 -14.56 -7.66
C GLU A 56 12.16 -15.95 -7.24
N MET A 57 13.44 -16.09 -6.89
CA MET A 57 14.01 -17.28 -6.28
C MET A 57 14.70 -16.88 -5.00
N GLY A 58 14.46 -17.63 -3.92
CA GLY A 58 15.04 -17.37 -2.60
C GLY A 58 16.52 -16.96 -2.69
N TYR A 59 16.85 -15.89 -1.96
CA TYR A 59 18.19 -15.33 -1.88
C TYR A 59 19.16 -16.38 -1.29
N SER A 60 20.03 -16.92 -2.15
CA SER A 60 21.26 -17.59 -1.75
C SER A 60 22.37 -16.53 -1.70
N VAL A 61 22.81 -16.16 -0.50
CA VAL A 61 24.00 -15.31 -0.34
C VAL A 61 25.15 -16.22 -0.01
N LEU A 62 26.25 -16.05 -0.75
CA LEU A 62 27.56 -16.53 -0.34
C LEU A 62 28.06 -15.55 0.73
N ILE A 63 28.03 -15.98 2.00
CA ILE A 63 28.58 -15.22 3.12
C ILE A 63 29.90 -15.86 3.48
N GLU A 64 30.97 -15.07 3.48
CA GLU A 64 32.29 -15.49 3.93
C GLU A 64 32.30 -15.58 5.46
N ASN A 65 32.56 -16.76 6.02
CA ASN A 65 32.71 -16.96 7.46
C ASN A 65 34.07 -16.43 7.95
N GLU A 66 34.29 -16.34 9.27
CA GLU A 66 35.54 -15.83 9.88
C GLU A 66 36.82 -16.60 9.47
N GLU A 67 36.66 -17.75 8.79
CA GLU A 67 37.74 -18.59 8.25
C GLU A 67 37.96 -18.44 6.72
N GLY A 68 37.22 -17.55 6.04
CA GLY A 68 37.40 -17.27 4.61
C GLY A 68 36.68 -18.24 3.65
N GLU A 69 35.73 -19.05 4.14
CA GLU A 69 34.94 -19.98 3.32
C GLU A 69 33.57 -19.39 2.99
N GLU A 70 33.16 -19.47 1.71
CA GLU A 70 31.86 -19.01 1.22
C GLU A 70 30.75 -20.01 1.57
N GLU A 71 29.89 -19.67 2.53
CA GLU A 71 28.69 -20.45 2.85
C GLU A 71 27.46 -19.94 2.10
N GLU A 72 26.78 -20.82 1.36
CA GLU A 72 25.49 -20.54 0.74
C GLU A 72 24.36 -20.63 1.78
N LYS A 73 23.87 -19.48 2.28
CA LYS A 73 22.71 -19.43 3.19
C LYS A 73 21.43 -19.13 2.43
N THR A 74 20.53 -20.11 2.39
CA THR A 74 19.16 -19.95 1.89
C THR A 74 18.29 -19.28 2.94
N TYR A 75 17.90 -18.02 2.70
CA TYR A 75 17.01 -17.29 3.62
C TYR A 75 15.54 -17.73 3.42
N PHE A 76 14.92 -18.27 4.47
CA PHE A 76 13.50 -18.65 4.47
C PHE A 76 12.58 -17.43 4.70
N GLN A 77 11.30 -17.57 4.34
CA GLN A 77 10.22 -16.59 4.50
C GLN A 77 10.12 -15.94 5.91
N LYS A 78 10.65 -16.57 6.97
CA LYS A 78 10.73 -16.00 8.33
C LYS A 78 11.82 -14.92 8.48
N ASP A 79 12.95 -15.06 7.80
CA ASP A 79 14.00 -14.03 7.81
C ASP A 79 13.63 -12.84 6.91
N PHE A 80 12.86 -13.10 5.84
CA PHE A 80 12.20 -12.09 4.99
C PHE A 80 11.35 -11.12 5.82
N GLU A 81 10.47 -11.68 6.67
CA GLU A 81 9.66 -10.89 7.59
C GLU A 81 10.55 -10.05 8.52
N ARG A 82 11.57 -10.65 9.15
CA ARG A 82 12.43 -9.94 10.12
C ARG A 82 13.16 -8.74 9.50
N LYS A 83 13.71 -8.87 8.28
CA LYS A 83 14.39 -7.77 7.55
C LYS A 83 13.41 -6.70 7.06
N PHE A 84 12.26 -7.08 6.51
CA PHE A 84 11.24 -6.13 6.05
C PHE A 84 10.65 -5.32 7.23
N TYR A 85 10.47 -5.97 8.39
CA TYR A 85 10.00 -5.31 9.61
C TYR A 85 11.09 -4.52 10.36
N SER A 86 12.30 -4.40 9.80
CA SER A 86 13.34 -3.56 10.41
C SER A 86 12.89 -2.09 10.44
N GLU A 87 13.18 -1.41 11.54
CA GLU A 87 12.80 0.00 11.69
C GLU A 87 13.46 0.88 10.62
N LYS A 88 14.70 0.55 10.24
CA LYS A 88 15.45 1.27 9.19
C LYS A 88 14.77 1.15 7.82
N THR A 89 14.34 -0.05 7.44
CA THR A 89 13.64 -0.28 6.16
C THR A 89 12.32 0.49 6.13
N ASN A 90 11.49 0.34 7.17
CA ASN A 90 10.20 1.03 7.26
C ASN A 90 10.35 2.55 7.25
N ARG A 91 11.38 3.08 7.91
CA ARG A 91 11.68 4.51 7.87
C ARG A 91 12.05 4.97 6.46
N THR A 92 12.88 4.20 5.75
CA THR A 92 13.28 4.49 4.38
C THR A 92 12.06 4.50 3.45
N LEU A 93 11.20 3.48 3.53
CA LEU A 93 9.95 3.41 2.76
C LEU A 93 9.04 4.63 3.01
N CYS A 94 8.86 5.02 4.27
CA CYS A 94 8.07 6.21 4.60
C CYS A 94 8.70 7.51 4.07
N GLN A 95 10.03 7.63 4.10
CA GLN A 95 10.72 8.80 3.55
C GLN A 95 10.56 8.88 2.03
N THR A 96 10.83 7.77 1.34
CA THR A 96 10.66 7.70 -0.11
C THR A 96 9.23 7.99 -0.54
N PHE A 97 8.24 7.50 0.21
CA PHE A 97 6.84 7.87 0.00
C PHE A 97 6.63 9.39 0.13
N LEU A 98 7.07 10.02 1.22
CA LEU A 98 6.85 11.46 1.43
C LEU A 98 7.58 12.34 0.40
N GLU A 99 8.70 11.87 -0.14
CA GLU A 99 9.48 12.57 -1.17
C GLU A 99 8.85 12.48 -2.57
N ASN A 100 8.23 11.34 -2.90
CA ASN A 100 7.70 11.07 -4.23
C ASN A 100 6.18 11.17 -4.33
N ALA A 101 5.47 11.25 -3.20
CA ALA A 101 4.02 11.35 -3.20
C ALA A 101 3.56 12.62 -3.91
N LEU A 102 2.52 12.45 -4.73
CA LEU A 102 1.80 13.57 -5.30
C LEU A 102 1.23 14.43 -4.18
N LYS A 103 1.41 15.74 -4.36
CA LYS A 103 0.92 16.74 -3.45
C LYS A 103 -0.48 17.15 -3.83
N ASP A 104 -1.23 17.57 -2.84
CA ASP A 104 -2.50 18.24 -3.03
C ASP A 104 -2.28 19.52 -3.87
N PRO A 105 -2.97 19.69 -5.01
CA PRO A 105 -2.74 20.82 -5.90
C PRO A 105 -3.14 22.16 -5.28
N LEU A 106 -3.99 22.17 -4.24
CA LEU A 106 -4.50 23.39 -3.63
C LEU A 106 -3.73 23.81 -2.39
N THR A 107 -3.22 22.86 -1.61
CA THR A 107 -2.53 23.13 -0.35
C THR A 107 -1.03 22.83 -0.39
N SER A 108 -0.55 22.11 -1.41
CA SER A 108 0.82 21.59 -1.51
C SER A 108 1.22 20.65 -0.36
N GLU A 109 0.27 20.21 0.47
CA GLU A 109 0.48 19.12 1.43
C GLU A 109 0.49 17.77 0.69
N ILE A 110 0.79 16.66 1.37
CA ILE A 110 0.70 15.34 0.72
C ILE A 110 -0.75 15.08 0.30
N GLY A 111 -0.97 14.64 -0.94
CA GLY A 111 -2.30 14.24 -1.44
C GLY A 111 -2.91 13.11 -0.60
N LYS A 112 -4.24 12.94 -0.62
CA LYS A 112 -4.85 11.82 0.10
C LYS A 112 -4.30 10.50 -0.42
N SER A 113 -3.92 9.66 0.52
CA SER A 113 -3.09 8.49 0.25
C SER A 113 -3.58 7.28 1.03
N ILE A 114 -3.49 6.10 0.42
CA ILE A 114 -3.72 4.81 1.10
C ILE A 114 -2.45 3.98 1.04
N ILE A 115 -2.03 3.47 2.19
CA ILE A 115 -0.86 2.59 2.31
C ILE A 115 -1.32 1.21 2.74
N PHE A 116 -1.01 0.20 1.93
CA PHE A 116 -1.31 -1.20 2.22
C PHE A 116 -0.08 -1.89 2.81
N CYS A 117 -0.20 -2.29 4.08
CA CYS A 117 0.82 -2.98 4.85
C CYS A 117 0.56 -4.50 4.91
N VAL A 118 1.58 -5.25 5.31
CA VAL A 118 1.55 -6.72 5.45
C VAL A 118 0.69 -7.20 6.62
N SER A 119 0.70 -6.47 7.75
CA SER A 119 0.01 -6.85 8.99
C SER A 119 -0.45 -5.62 9.78
N GLN A 120 -1.34 -5.82 10.76
CA GLN A 120 -1.84 -4.72 11.60
C GLN A 120 -0.73 -4.09 12.45
N ASN A 121 0.20 -4.91 12.96
CA ASN A 121 1.38 -4.42 13.68
C ASN A 121 2.27 -3.58 12.77
N HIS A 122 2.42 -3.99 11.51
CA HIS A 122 3.16 -3.20 10.54
C HIS A 122 2.45 -1.88 10.24
N ALA A 123 1.12 -1.90 10.03
CA ALA A 123 0.32 -0.69 9.83
C ALA A 123 0.47 0.30 11.00
N SER A 124 0.47 -0.20 12.24
CA SER A 124 0.70 0.63 13.43
C SER A 124 2.09 1.29 13.42
N LYS A 125 3.15 0.52 13.12
CA LYS A 125 4.52 1.05 13.02
C LYS A 125 4.65 2.12 11.94
N ILE A 126 4.11 1.87 10.74
CA ILE A 126 4.13 2.82 9.62
C ILE A 126 3.39 4.10 10.00
N THR A 127 2.21 3.97 10.60
CA THR A 127 1.42 5.11 11.11
C THR A 127 2.23 5.98 12.07
N GLN A 128 2.93 5.36 13.03
CA GLN A 128 3.77 6.08 13.98
C GLN A 128 4.96 6.79 13.30
N ILE A 129 5.65 6.10 12.39
CA ILE A 129 6.80 6.66 11.65
C ILE A 129 6.36 7.86 10.81
N LEU A 130 5.25 7.74 10.08
CA LEU A 130 4.71 8.81 9.24
C LEU A 130 4.32 10.03 10.06
N ASN A 131 3.64 9.86 11.20
CA ASN A 131 3.30 10.97 12.07
C ASN A 131 4.55 11.67 12.64
N LYS A 132 5.59 10.93 13.02
CA LYS A 132 6.89 11.51 13.45
C LYS A 132 7.61 12.27 12.34
N LEU A 133 7.51 11.81 11.09
CA LEU A 133 8.08 12.50 9.93
C LEU A 133 7.27 13.75 9.58
N ALA A 134 5.94 13.63 9.51
CA ALA A 134 5.02 14.73 9.23
C ALA A 134 5.11 15.84 10.28
N HIS A 135 5.24 15.51 11.56
CA HIS A 135 5.41 16.52 12.61
C HIS A 135 6.69 17.36 12.41
N ARG A 136 7.77 16.76 11.88
CA ARG A 136 9.01 17.46 11.55
C ARG A 136 8.89 18.31 10.28
N MET A 137 8.20 17.78 9.26
CA MET A 137 8.02 18.46 7.96
C MET A 137 7.02 19.63 8.04
N TYR A 138 5.95 19.47 8.82
CA TYR A 138 4.83 20.39 8.90
C TYR A 138 4.62 20.84 10.36
N GLN A 139 5.59 21.60 10.87
CA GLN A 139 5.62 22.04 12.27
C GLN A 139 4.33 22.80 12.63
N GLY A 140 3.64 22.34 13.68
CA GLY A 140 2.40 22.95 14.18
C GLY A 140 1.13 22.68 13.35
N LYS A 141 1.21 21.90 12.26
CA LYS A 141 0.04 21.60 11.40
C LYS A 141 -0.66 20.29 11.75
N TYR A 142 0.11 19.27 12.15
CA TYR A 142 -0.43 17.96 12.51
C TYR A 142 -0.10 17.60 13.97
N ASN A 143 -1.03 16.92 14.62
CA ASN A 143 -0.92 16.44 16.00
C ASN A 143 -1.14 14.91 16.05
N SER A 144 -0.26 14.17 15.37
CA SER A 144 -0.36 12.71 15.19
C SER A 144 -1.62 12.24 14.46
N ASP A 145 -2.19 13.11 13.63
CA ASP A 145 -3.39 12.90 12.82
C ASP A 145 -3.11 12.97 11.32
N PHE A 146 -1.84 13.07 10.91
CA PHE A 146 -1.44 13.04 9.51
C PHE A 146 -1.69 11.66 8.89
N ALA A 147 -1.29 10.61 9.61
CA ALA A 147 -1.52 9.22 9.23
C ALA A 147 -2.39 8.52 10.27
N VAL A 148 -3.39 7.74 9.83
CA VAL A 148 -4.31 7.00 10.69
C VAL A 148 -4.31 5.52 10.30
N GLN A 149 -4.20 4.65 11.29
CA GLN A 149 -4.35 3.22 11.09
C GLN A 149 -5.85 2.87 10.94
N VAL A 150 -6.23 2.34 9.78
CA VAL A 150 -7.58 1.87 9.48
C VAL A 150 -7.53 0.36 9.24
N THR A 151 -7.56 -0.40 10.34
CA THR A 151 -7.55 -1.88 10.31
C THR A 151 -8.70 -2.44 11.12
N SER A 152 -9.06 -3.71 10.88
CA SER A 152 -10.27 -4.32 11.47
C SER A 152 -10.24 -4.45 12.99
N SER A 153 -9.06 -4.35 13.59
CA SER A 153 -8.86 -4.30 15.04
C SER A 153 -9.13 -2.93 15.67
N ILE A 154 -9.21 -1.87 14.86
CA ILE A 154 -9.49 -0.53 15.36
C ILE A 154 -11.00 -0.32 15.41
N GLU A 155 -11.48 0.07 16.58
CA GLU A 155 -12.89 0.41 16.77
C GLU A 155 -13.31 1.55 15.83
N GLY A 156 -14.46 1.40 15.17
CA GLY A 156 -14.95 2.40 14.21
C GLY A 156 -14.15 2.47 12.90
N ALA A 157 -13.28 1.50 12.56
CA ALA A 157 -12.48 1.53 11.32
C ALA A 157 -13.30 1.71 10.04
N GLN A 158 -14.50 1.12 9.98
CA GLN A 158 -15.41 1.32 8.85
C GLN A 158 -15.88 2.78 8.74
N GLN A 159 -16.25 3.39 9.87
CA GLN A 159 -16.64 4.80 9.89
C GLN A 159 -15.45 5.71 9.59
N MET A 160 -14.24 5.37 10.02
CA MET A 160 -13.04 6.11 9.65
C MET A 160 -12.78 6.09 8.13
N ALA A 161 -12.96 4.94 7.48
CA ALA A 161 -12.85 4.85 6.03
C ALA A 161 -13.89 5.74 5.32
N ILE A 162 -15.15 5.70 5.77
CA ILE A 162 -16.23 6.57 5.25
C ILE A 162 -15.93 8.05 5.49
N ASN A 163 -15.43 8.39 6.68
CA ASN A 163 -15.06 9.77 6.99
C ASN A 163 -13.87 10.22 6.14
N PHE A 164 -12.95 9.32 5.81
CA PHE A 164 -11.83 9.63 4.94
C PHE A 164 -12.31 9.88 3.51
N SER A 165 -13.20 9.04 2.95
CA SER A 165 -13.75 9.29 1.61
C SER A 165 -14.50 10.61 1.54
N ASN A 166 -15.27 10.92 2.59
CA ASN A 166 -16.10 12.12 2.66
C ASN A 166 -15.37 13.36 3.21
N ASN A 167 -14.04 13.35 3.27
CA ASN A 167 -13.23 14.51 3.69
C ASN A 167 -13.41 15.00 5.15
N ASN A 168 -13.91 14.15 6.03
CA ASN A 168 -14.25 14.47 7.42
C ASN A 168 -13.36 13.80 8.46
N LEU A 169 -12.42 12.92 8.08
CA LEU A 169 -11.59 12.20 9.03
C LEU A 169 -10.62 13.16 9.77
N ASN A 170 -10.79 13.26 11.09
CA ASN A 170 -10.07 14.20 11.98
C ASN A 170 -10.27 15.69 11.62
N GLY A 171 -11.41 16.01 11.00
CA GLY A 171 -11.73 17.37 10.55
C GLY A 171 -11.08 17.74 9.21
N HIS A 172 -11.05 19.03 8.92
CA HIS A 172 -10.55 19.56 7.65
C HIS A 172 -9.12 20.08 7.73
N THR A 173 -8.43 20.11 6.59
CA THR A 173 -7.09 20.67 6.46
C THR A 173 -7.03 22.13 6.89
N THR A 174 -5.94 22.52 7.55
CA THR A 174 -5.70 23.89 8.02
C THR A 174 -4.68 24.63 7.14
N PHE A 175 -4.37 24.07 5.98
CA PHE A 175 -3.43 24.67 5.03
C PHE A 175 -4.09 25.74 4.17
N LYS A 176 -5.41 25.64 3.93
CA LYS A 176 -6.17 26.61 3.16
C LYS A 176 -7.57 26.78 3.74
N GLU A 177 -7.93 28.03 4.01
CA GLU A 177 -9.26 28.37 4.51
C GLU A 177 -10.32 28.09 3.44
N GLY A 178 -11.45 27.50 3.85
CA GLY A 178 -12.56 27.14 2.97
C GLY A 178 -12.30 25.94 2.04
N TYR A 179 -11.24 25.15 2.29
CA TYR A 179 -10.98 23.92 1.55
C TYR A 179 -11.36 22.68 2.37
N ASP A 180 -12.46 22.04 1.96
CA ASP A 180 -13.02 20.87 2.65
C ASP A 180 -12.36 19.58 2.17
N SER A 181 -11.12 19.37 2.62
CA SER A 181 -10.41 18.09 2.48
C SER A 181 -10.01 17.55 3.85
N SER A 182 -9.96 16.22 3.99
CA SER A 182 -9.60 15.60 5.26
C SER A 182 -8.24 16.09 5.76
N LYS A 183 -8.18 16.41 7.06
CA LYS A 183 -6.93 16.70 7.76
C LYS A 183 -6.00 15.49 7.75
N THR A 184 -6.56 14.30 7.90
CA THR A 184 -5.80 13.06 7.70
C THR A 184 -5.43 12.96 6.23
N ARG A 185 -4.15 12.75 5.93
CA ARG A 185 -3.67 12.62 4.55
C ARG A 185 -3.36 11.19 4.17
N VAL A 186 -3.10 10.32 5.16
CA VAL A 186 -2.70 8.94 4.91
C VAL A 186 -3.53 7.96 5.74
N CYS A 187 -4.28 7.08 5.08
CA CYS A 187 -4.88 5.92 5.70
C CYS A 187 -3.96 4.71 5.55
N VAL A 188 -3.53 4.11 6.66
CA VAL A 188 -2.66 2.93 6.67
C VAL A 188 -3.50 1.70 7.01
N THR A 189 -3.58 0.76 6.07
CA THR A 189 -4.43 -0.42 6.18
C THR A 189 -3.68 -1.70 5.79
N VAL A 190 -4.35 -2.85 5.86
CA VAL A 190 -3.80 -4.16 5.47
C VAL A 190 -4.57 -4.72 4.27
N GLY A 191 -5.88 -4.86 4.44
CA GLY A 191 -6.81 -5.33 3.41
C GLY A 191 -8.19 -4.69 3.51
N MET A 192 -8.41 -3.78 4.46
CA MET A 192 -9.58 -2.92 4.41
C MET A 192 -9.38 -1.90 3.29
N MET A 193 -10.47 -1.32 2.78
CA MET A 193 -10.40 -0.31 1.70
C MET A 193 -9.81 -0.83 0.38
N THR A 194 -9.91 -2.14 0.13
CA THR A 194 -9.45 -2.78 -1.12
C THR A 194 -10.55 -2.90 -2.17
N THR A 195 -11.80 -3.18 -1.76
CA THR A 195 -12.95 -3.37 -2.65
C THR A 195 -14.17 -2.61 -2.12
N GLY A 196 -14.91 -1.94 -3.01
CA GLY A 196 -16.12 -1.19 -2.64
C GLY A 196 -15.85 0.10 -1.85
N TYR A 197 -14.60 0.56 -1.85
CA TYR A 197 -14.22 1.87 -1.31
C TYR A 197 -14.19 2.88 -2.46
N ASP A 198 -14.90 4.00 -2.28
CA ASP A 198 -15.04 5.05 -3.28
C ASP A 198 -14.54 6.37 -2.69
N CYS A 199 -13.56 6.98 -3.34
CA CYS A 199 -12.89 8.20 -2.89
C CYS A 199 -12.19 8.83 -4.10
N GLU A 200 -12.84 9.83 -4.68
CA GLU A 200 -12.44 10.45 -5.96
C GLU A 200 -11.15 11.27 -5.87
N ASP A 201 -10.79 11.74 -4.66
CA ASP A 201 -9.65 12.62 -4.40
C ASP A 201 -8.40 11.90 -3.86
N ILE A 202 -8.33 10.56 -4.00
CA ILE A 202 -7.09 9.82 -3.74
C ILE A 202 -6.07 10.12 -4.84
N LEU A 203 -4.88 10.57 -4.42
CA LEU A 203 -3.77 10.84 -5.32
C LEU A 203 -2.66 9.78 -5.26
N ASN A 204 -2.53 9.07 -4.12
CA ASN A 204 -1.44 8.10 -3.95
C ASN A 204 -1.95 6.76 -3.41
N LEU A 205 -1.49 5.67 -4.04
CA LEU A 205 -1.63 4.32 -3.53
C LEU A 205 -0.24 3.74 -3.31
N CYS A 206 0.09 3.36 -2.08
CA CYS A 206 1.39 2.80 -1.73
C CYS A 206 1.23 1.35 -1.28
N LEU A 207 2.05 0.46 -1.84
CA LEU A 207 2.03 -0.96 -1.56
C LEU A 207 3.29 -1.32 -0.77
N MET A 208 3.21 -1.22 0.56
CA MET A 208 4.27 -1.62 1.49
C MET A 208 4.10 -3.07 1.92
N ARG A 209 3.83 -3.93 0.94
CA ARG A 209 3.66 -5.37 1.09
C ARG A 209 4.08 -6.08 -0.19
N PRO A 210 4.59 -7.31 -0.10
CA PRO A 210 4.79 -8.12 -1.29
C PRO A 210 3.43 -8.36 -1.98
N ILE A 211 3.41 -8.12 -3.29
CA ILE A 211 2.27 -8.41 -4.16
C ILE A 211 2.66 -9.69 -4.89
N PHE A 212 2.07 -10.81 -4.49
CA PHE A 212 2.20 -12.03 -5.25
C PHE A 212 1.22 -11.95 -6.42
N SER A 213 1.76 -11.96 -7.63
CA SER A 213 0.97 -12.07 -8.86
C SER A 213 0.01 -13.26 -8.77
N ARG A 214 -1.24 -13.08 -9.22
CA ARG A 214 -2.08 -14.19 -9.65
C ARG A 214 -1.61 -14.57 -11.06
N ASN A 215 -0.79 -15.61 -11.17
CA ASN A 215 -0.71 -16.40 -12.39
C ASN A 215 -1.96 -17.25 -12.54
#